data_AF-A0A8J4CIY3-F1
#
_entry.id   AF-A0A8J4CIY3-F1
#
_cell.length_a   1.000
_cell.length_b   1.000
_cell.length_c   1.000
_cell.angle_alpha   90.00
_cell.angle_beta   90.00
_cell.angle_gamma   90.00
#
_symmetry.space_group_name_H-M   'P 1'
#
loop_
_entity.id
_entity.type
_entity.pdbx_description
1 polymer ?
#
loop_
_entity_poly.entity_id
_entity_poly.type
_entity_poly.pdbx_seq_one_letter_code
_entity_poly.pdbx_strand_id
1 'polypeptide(L)'
;MNAPSSPVLLQLQEVHAMGLNTTIDTTGQGTKHGNWDVVLPHTDLVLFCIKHMDPLKYESLTGLKQKGALRFADELAERKIPFYLRYVYIPGYTDAPKDIDRLIEWSKKQPTFQVGGSGRPRAA
;
A
#
# COMPACT_ATOMS: atom_id res chain seq x y z
N MET A 1 -9.49 27.49 -4.00
CA MET A 1 -9.06 26.07 -4.01
C MET A 1 -10.31 25.24 -4.19
N ASN A 2 -10.43 24.49 -5.29
CA ASN A 2 -11.64 23.72 -5.59
C ASN A 2 -11.76 22.57 -4.58
N ALA A 3 -12.94 22.43 -3.99
CA ALA A 3 -13.25 21.32 -3.09
C ALA A 3 -12.96 19.98 -3.79
N PRO A 4 -12.49 18.95 -3.07
CA PRO A 4 -12.27 17.65 -3.67
C PRO A 4 -13.58 17.12 -4.25
N SER A 5 -13.60 16.86 -5.57
CA SER A 5 -14.80 16.45 -6.31
C SER A 5 -15.12 14.95 -6.20
N SER A 6 -14.26 14.17 -5.52
CA SER A 6 -14.44 12.73 -5.33
C SER A 6 -15.25 12.44 -4.06
N PRO A 7 -16.46 11.86 -4.16
CA PRO A 7 -17.26 11.50 -2.98
C PRO A 7 -16.54 10.56 -2.02
N VAL A 8 -15.69 9.67 -2.54
CA VAL A 8 -14.92 8.70 -1.72
C VAL A 8 -13.86 9.40 -0.87
N LEU A 9 -13.21 10.43 -1.41
CA LEU A 9 -12.22 11.20 -0.65
C LEU A 9 -12.88 11.98 0.48
N LEU A 10 -14.04 12.59 0.22
CA LEU A 10 -14.83 13.29 1.24
C LEU A 10 -15.22 12.34 2.37
N GLN A 11 -15.72 11.14 2.03
CA GLN A 11 -16.06 10.13 3.04
C GLN A 11 -14.85 9.74 3.89
N LEU A 12 -13.69 9.48 3.28
CA LEU A 12 -12.45 9.16 4.00
C LEU A 12 -12.05 10.29 4.97
N GLN A 13 -12.14 11.54 4.52
CA GLN A 13 -11.84 12.72 5.32
C GLN A 13 -12.79 12.87 6.50
N GLU A 14 -14.09 12.69 6.27
CA GLU A 14 -15.13 12.80 7.30
C GLU A 14 -14.97 11.73 8.37
N VAL A 15 -14.80 10.45 7.99
CA VAL A 15 -14.64 9.37 8.98
C VAL A 15 -13.35 9.53 9.79
N HIS A 16 -12.26 9.99 9.16
CA HIS A 16 -11.02 10.27 9.87
C HIS A 16 -11.18 11.45 10.85
N ALA A 17 -11.88 12.51 10.45
CA ALA A 17 -12.18 13.66 11.31
C ALA A 17 -13.10 13.31 12.51
N MET A 18 -13.90 12.25 12.40
CA MET A 18 -14.68 11.69 13.51
C MET A 18 -13.81 10.89 14.51
N GLY A 19 -12.51 10.75 14.28
CA GLY A 19 -11.59 9.97 15.11
C GLY A 19 -11.67 8.46 14.87
N LEU A 20 -12.31 8.02 13.77
CA LEU A 20 -12.33 6.63 13.36
C LEU A 20 -11.08 6.30 12.55
N ASN A 21 -10.62 5.06 12.70
CA ASN A 21 -9.43 4.60 12.00
C ASN A 21 -9.75 4.40 10.52
N THR A 22 -8.90 4.96 9.68
CA THR A 22 -9.01 4.81 8.24
C THR A 22 -7.97 3.87 7.69
N THR A 23 -8.39 3.08 6.71
CA THR A 23 -7.51 2.16 6.03
C THR A 23 -7.84 2.18 4.56
N ILE A 24 -6.82 2.32 3.72
CA ILE A 24 -6.98 2.14 2.28
C ILE A 24 -6.43 0.78 1.87
N ASP A 25 -7.16 0.11 1.00
CA ASP A 25 -6.72 -1.11 0.33
C ASP A 25 -6.30 -0.79 -1.10
N THR A 26 -5.03 -1.00 -1.42
CA THR A 26 -4.45 -0.51 -2.66
C THR A 26 -3.31 -1.36 -3.18
N THR A 27 -3.12 -1.34 -4.50
CA THR A 27 -1.92 -1.86 -5.16
C THR A 27 -0.78 -0.83 -5.24
N GLY A 28 -0.95 0.34 -4.62
CA GLY A 28 0.05 1.41 -4.59
C GLY A 28 0.25 2.11 -5.93
N GLN A 29 -0.75 2.10 -6.81
CA GLN A 29 -0.70 2.85 -8.05
C GLN A 29 -1.10 4.31 -7.79
N GLY A 30 -0.43 5.24 -8.48
CA GLY A 30 -0.62 6.66 -8.30
C GLY A 30 0.68 7.45 -8.31
N THR A 31 0.63 8.69 -7.82
CA THR A 31 1.76 9.61 -7.85
C THR A 31 1.79 10.53 -6.64
N LYS A 32 3.00 10.84 -6.18
CA LYS A 32 3.30 12.03 -5.38
C LYS A 32 2.86 13.27 -6.16
N HIS A 33 2.37 14.32 -5.49
CA HIS A 33 1.77 15.50 -6.14
C HIS A 33 0.48 15.24 -6.92
N GLY A 34 -0.13 14.08 -6.71
CA GLY A 34 -1.44 13.73 -7.24
C GLY A 34 -2.30 13.07 -6.16
N ASN A 35 -2.73 11.84 -6.41
CA ASN A 35 -3.64 11.11 -5.52
C ASN A 35 -3.04 10.82 -4.13
N TRP A 36 -1.73 10.61 -4.00
CA TRP A 36 -1.13 10.27 -2.71
C TRP A 36 -1.16 11.47 -1.74
N ASP A 37 -0.93 12.69 -2.24
CA ASP A 37 -0.92 13.91 -1.41
C ASP A 37 -2.30 14.24 -0.84
N VAL A 38 -3.38 13.76 -1.48
CA VAL A 38 -4.75 14.00 -1.01
C VAL A 38 -5.32 12.85 -0.19
N VAL A 39 -4.93 11.59 -0.46
CA VAL A 39 -5.48 10.41 0.24
C VAL A 39 -4.70 10.06 1.51
N LEU A 40 -3.36 10.03 1.43
CA LEU A 40 -2.52 9.53 2.52
C LEU A 40 -2.58 10.35 3.82
N PRO A 41 -2.82 11.69 3.81
CA PRO A 41 -3.00 12.45 5.05
C PRO A 41 -4.20 12.02 5.90
N HIS A 42 -5.15 11.28 5.31
CA HIS A 42 -6.36 10.80 5.97
C HIS A 42 -6.37 9.28 6.08
N THR A 43 -5.19 8.64 6.11
CA THR A 43 -5.00 7.18 6.09
C THR A 43 -4.11 6.74 7.25
N ASP A 44 -4.67 6.03 8.22
CA ASP A 44 -3.91 5.52 9.36
C ASP A 44 -3.12 4.24 9.07
N LEU A 45 -3.60 3.44 8.12
CA LEU A 45 -3.05 2.13 7.79
C LEU A 45 -3.26 1.85 6.30
N VAL A 46 -2.31 1.14 5.69
CA VAL A 46 -2.45 0.66 4.32
C VAL A 46 -2.47 -0.86 4.26
N LEU A 47 -3.44 -1.40 3.53
CA LEU A 47 -3.41 -2.78 3.06
C LEU A 47 -2.76 -2.77 1.68
N PHE A 48 -1.46 -3.06 1.62
CA PHE A 48 -0.67 -2.89 0.41
C PHE A 48 -0.51 -4.21 -0.36
N CYS A 49 -1.06 -4.28 -1.56
CA CYS A 49 -0.95 -5.45 -2.42
C CYS A 49 0.07 -5.28 -3.55
N ILE A 50 1.27 -5.83 -3.36
CA ILE A 50 2.27 -5.97 -4.44
C ILE A 50 2.14 -7.35 -5.10
N LYS A 51 1.94 -7.35 -6.42
CA LYS A 51 1.57 -8.57 -7.17
C LYS A 51 2.76 -9.50 -7.44
N HIS A 52 3.96 -8.94 -7.60
CA HIS A 52 5.18 -9.71 -7.83
C HIS A 52 6.44 -8.87 -7.52
N MET A 53 7.53 -9.55 -7.13
CA MET A 53 8.85 -8.91 -6.95
C MET A 53 9.74 -8.90 -8.19
N ASP A 54 9.27 -9.53 -9.27
CA ASP A 54 9.98 -9.61 -10.54
C ASP A 54 9.28 -8.63 -11.50
N PRO A 55 9.99 -7.65 -12.09
CA PRO A 55 9.36 -6.63 -12.92
C PRO A 55 8.64 -7.20 -14.14
N LEU A 56 9.18 -8.25 -14.77
CA LEU A 56 8.63 -8.84 -15.98
C LEU A 56 7.37 -9.64 -15.66
N LYS A 57 7.41 -10.44 -14.59
CA LYS A 57 6.21 -11.16 -14.13
C LYS A 57 5.14 -10.20 -13.62
N TYR A 58 5.52 -9.13 -12.91
CA TYR A 58 4.60 -8.08 -12.47
C TYR A 58 3.87 -7.47 -13.69
N GLU A 59 4.62 -7.04 -14.70
CA GLU A 59 4.04 -6.45 -15.90
C GLU A 59 3.17 -7.44 -16.67
N SER A 60 3.60 -8.71 -16.79
CA SER A 60 2.78 -9.76 -17.40
C SER A 60 1.48 -10.02 -16.64
N LEU A 61 1.47 -9.88 -15.31
CA LEU A 61 0.29 -10.12 -14.47
C LEU A 61 -0.67 -8.94 -14.42
N THR A 62 -0.16 -7.70 -14.47
CA THR A 62 -0.98 -6.50 -14.21
C THR A 62 -1.08 -5.54 -15.39
N GLY A 63 -0.28 -5.70 -16.44
CA GLY A 63 -0.12 -4.73 -17.52
C GLY A 63 0.53 -3.41 -17.11
N LEU A 64 1.14 -3.33 -15.92
CA LEU A 64 1.72 -2.10 -15.36
C LEU A 64 3.18 -2.31 -14.98
N LYS A 65 3.95 -1.22 -14.92
CA LYS A 65 5.33 -1.28 -14.44
C LYS A 65 5.37 -1.35 -12.91
N GLN A 66 6.16 -2.29 -12.38
CA GLN A 66 6.34 -2.52 -10.93
C GLN A 66 6.83 -1.27 -10.17
N LYS A 67 7.62 -0.41 -10.81
CA LYS A 67 8.24 0.77 -10.20
C LYS A 67 7.23 1.69 -9.49
N GLY A 68 5.97 1.74 -9.96
CA GLY A 68 4.90 2.48 -9.28
C GLY A 68 4.66 1.99 -7.86
N ALA A 69 4.45 0.68 -7.69
CA ALA A 69 4.20 0.05 -6.40
C ALA A 69 5.41 0.16 -5.46
N LEU A 70 6.63 0.04 -5.96
CA LEU A 70 7.84 0.19 -5.13
C LEU A 70 7.99 1.62 -4.59
N ARG A 71 7.78 2.64 -5.44
CA ARG A 71 7.78 4.05 -5.01
C ARG A 71 6.69 4.35 -3.98
N PHE A 72 5.55 3.68 -4.08
CA PHE A 72 4.51 3.83 -3.09
C PHE A 72 4.97 3.33 -1.72
N ALA A 73 5.68 2.20 -1.65
CA ALA A 73 6.28 1.73 -0.40
C ALA A 73 7.28 2.75 0.18
N ASP A 74 8.10 3.38 -0.67
CA ASP A 74 9.00 4.46 -0.26
C ASP A 74 8.21 5.65 0.32
N GLU A 75 7.10 6.04 -0.32
CA GLU A 75 6.24 7.14 0.15
C GLU A 75 5.59 6.82 1.51
N LEU A 76 5.16 5.57 1.72
CA LEU A 76 4.64 5.13 3.02
C LEU A 76 5.73 5.21 4.10
N ALA A 77 6.97 4.84 3.78
CA ALA A 77 8.10 4.97 4.69
C ALA A 77 8.41 6.43 5.02
N GLU A 78 8.45 7.32 4.03
CA GLU A 78 8.66 8.76 4.22
C GLU A 78 7.60 9.38 5.15
N ARG A 79 6.33 9.00 4.95
CA ARG A 79 5.20 9.48 5.76
C ARG A 79 5.00 8.74 7.07
N LYS A 80 5.80 7.69 7.33
CA LYS A 80 5.67 6.80 8.50
C LYS A 80 4.28 6.15 8.61
N ILE A 81 3.62 5.89 7.48
CA ILE A 81 2.32 5.24 7.44
C ILE A 81 2.53 3.72 7.47
N PRO A 82 2.03 3.00 8.49
CA PRO A 82 2.18 1.56 8.57
C PRO A 82 1.42 0.85 7.45
N PHE A 83 1.92 -0.31 7.03
CA PHE A 83 1.18 -1.16 6.10
C PHE A 83 1.26 -2.64 6.44
N TYR A 84 0.18 -3.35 6.13
CA TYR A 84 0.20 -4.80 6.01
C TYR A 84 0.37 -5.20 4.55
N LEU A 85 1.32 -6.09 4.31
CA LEU A 85 1.50 -6.70 3.01
C LEU A 85 0.36 -7.68 2.72
N ARG A 86 -0.25 -7.54 1.54
CA ARG A 86 -1.21 -8.48 0.99
C ARG A 86 -0.66 -9.13 -0.26
N TYR A 87 -0.73 -10.45 -0.32
CA TYR A 87 -0.27 -11.22 -1.47
C TYR A 87 -1.37 -12.15 -1.93
N VAL A 88 -1.60 -12.21 -3.24
CA VAL A 88 -2.59 -13.11 -3.84
C VAL A 88 -1.85 -14.35 -4.27
N TYR A 89 -2.04 -15.45 -3.54
CA TYR A 89 -1.44 -16.75 -3.82
C TYR A 89 -2.31 -17.53 -4.80
N ILE A 90 -1.77 -17.84 -5.99
CA ILE A 90 -2.47 -18.55 -7.06
C ILE A 90 -1.56 -19.67 -7.58
N PRO A 91 -1.97 -20.94 -7.47
CA PRO A 91 -1.21 -22.07 -7.99
C PRO A 91 -0.83 -21.93 -9.47
N GLY A 92 0.45 -22.10 -9.80
CA GLY A 92 1.00 -21.97 -11.14
C GLY A 92 1.26 -20.54 -11.62
N TYR A 93 0.89 -19.51 -10.85
CA TYR A 93 1.07 -18.10 -11.24
C TYR A 93 1.89 -17.31 -10.22
N THR A 94 1.51 -17.38 -8.94
CA THR A 94 2.08 -16.59 -7.83
C THR A 94 2.36 -17.46 -6.60
N ASP A 95 2.61 -18.75 -6.80
CA ASP A 95 2.88 -19.74 -5.74
C ASP A 95 4.35 -20.21 -5.71
N ALA A 96 5.18 -19.74 -6.63
CA ALA A 96 6.57 -20.18 -6.71
C ALA A 96 7.34 -19.78 -5.42
N PRO A 97 7.95 -20.75 -4.69
CA PRO A 97 8.61 -20.47 -3.41
C PRO A 97 9.67 -19.37 -3.49
N LYS A 98 10.47 -19.37 -4.57
CA LYS A 98 11.51 -18.35 -4.80
C LYS A 98 10.94 -16.92 -4.91
N ASP A 99 9.73 -16.77 -5.45
CA ASP A 99 9.09 -15.47 -5.61
C ASP A 99 8.48 -14.98 -4.29
N ILE A 100 7.97 -15.92 -3.49
CA ILE A 100 7.53 -15.66 -2.11
C ILE A 100 8.71 -15.26 -1.22
N ASP A 101 9.83 -15.97 -1.29
CA ASP A 101 11.06 -15.64 -0.54
C ASP A 101 11.53 -14.22 -0.86
N ARG A 102 11.56 -13.85 -2.15
CA ARG A 102 11.90 -12.49 -2.59
C ARG A 102 10.95 -11.44 -2.02
N LEU A 103 9.65 -11.74 -1.97
CA LEU A 103 8.65 -10.86 -1.39
C LEU A 103 8.86 -10.68 0.11
N ILE A 104 9.10 -11.77 0.84
CA ILE A 104 9.38 -11.75 2.27
C ILE A 104 10.63 -10.91 2.54
N GLU A 105 11.73 -11.16 1.84
CA GLU A 105 12.99 -10.44 2.04
C GLU A 105 12.90 -8.96 1.68
N TRP A 106 12.09 -8.60 0.67
CA TRP A 106 11.80 -7.20 0.39
C TRP A 106 10.94 -6.55 1.49
N SER A 107 9.91 -7.25 1.97
CA SER A 107 8.97 -6.72 2.98
C SER A 107 9.64 -6.41 4.32
N LYS A 108 10.54 -7.29 4.80
CA LYS A 108 11.30 -7.10 6.04
C LYS A 108 12.20 -5.86 6.03
N LYS A 109 12.58 -5.38 4.84
CA LYS A 109 13.43 -4.19 4.68
C LYS A 109 12.63 -2.89 4.72
N GLN A 110 11.30 -2.94 4.66
CA GLN A 110 10.46 -1.75 4.64
C GLN A 110 10.26 -1.23 6.08
N PRO A 111 10.58 0.04 6.38
CA PRO A 111 10.51 0.57 7.74
C PRO A 111 9.12 0.55 8.37
N THR A 112 8.08 0.64 7.54
CA THR A 112 6.68 0.72 7.98
C THR A 112 5.90 -0.58 7.82
N PHE A 113 6.57 -1.66 7.38
CA PHE A 113 5.94 -2.98 7.26
C PHE A 113 5.54 -3.51 8.63
N GLN A 114 4.29 -3.95 8.75
CA GLN A 114 3.73 -4.54 9.96
C GLN A 114 3.62 -6.06 9.80
N VAL A 115 4.08 -6.80 10.81
CA VAL A 115 3.85 -8.25 10.92
C VAL A 115 2.52 -8.48 11.64
N GLY A 116 1.70 -9.41 11.14
CA GLY A 116 0.44 -9.78 11.80
C GLY A 116 0.65 -10.13 13.28
N GLY A 117 -0.17 -9.56 14.16
CA GLY A 117 -0.09 -9.78 15.61
C GLY A 117 0.77 -8.78 16.39
N SER A 118 1.49 -7.87 15.73
CA SER A 118 2.30 -6.82 16.40
C SER A 118 1.49 -5.75 17.15
N GLY A 119 0.16 -5.81 17.09
CA GLY A 119 -0.71 -4.74 17.57
C GLY A 119 -0.55 -3.48 16.72
N ARG A 120 -1.57 -2.64 16.69
CA ARG A 120 -1.51 -1.37 15.95
C ARG A 120 -0.37 -0.51 16.55
N PRO A 121 0.46 0.17 15.74
CA PRO A 121 1.17 1.36 16.21
C PRO A 121 0.11 2.35 16.65
N ARG A 122 -0.11 2.50 17.96
CA ARG A 122 -1.10 3.46 18.46
C ARG A 122 -0.65 4.84 18.01
N ALA A 123 -1.54 5.59 17.37
CA ALA A 123 -1.37 7.02 17.26
C ALA A 123 -1.19 7.55 18.70
N ALA A 124 -0.14 8.34 18.91
CA ALA A 124 0.12 9.02 20.17
C ALA A 124 -0.98 10.03 20.47
#